data_AF-Q639B9-F1
#
_entry.id   AF-Q639B9-F1
#
_cell.length_a   1.000
_cell.length_b   1.000
_cell.length_c   1.000
_cell.angle_alpha   90.00
_cell.angle_beta   90.00
_cell.angle_gamma   90.00
#
_symmetry.space_group_name_H-M   'P 1'
#
loop_
_entity.id
_entity.type
_entity.pdbx_description
1 polymer ?
#
loop_
_entity_poly.entity_id
_entity_poly.type
_entity_poly.pdbx_seq_one_letter_code
_entity_poly.pdbx_strand_id
1 'polypeptide(L)' 'MVNTVFIIVFGIPILFPILYVIKKKDWNIKTAALFVGRILLSIVYFINGMVLGRTFPMKKNDLFS' A
#
# COMPACT_ATOMS: atom_id res chain seq x y z
N MET A 1 13.79 4.57 7.37
CA MET A 1 12.52 4.48 8.12
C MET A 1 11.27 4.49 7.23
N VAL A 2 11.24 5.24 6.12
CA VAL A 2 10.09 5.26 5.18
C VAL A 2 9.80 3.89 4.56
N ASN A 3 10.84 3.14 4.15
CA ASN A 3 10.67 1.84 3.50
C ASN A 3 10.04 0.80 4.44
N THR A 4 10.41 0.79 5.73
CA THR A 4 9.84 -0.11 6.74
C THR A 4 8.35 0.16 6.98
N VAL A 5 7.97 1.44 7.11
CA VAL A 5 6.56 1.83 7.26
C VAL A 5 5.76 1.45 6.02
N PHE A 6 6.33 1.64 4.83
CA PHE A 6 5.70 1.24 3.57
C PHE A 6 5.48 -0.28 3.50
N ILE A 7 6.48 -1.08 3.88
CA ILE A 7 6.38 -2.55 3.92
C ILE A 7 5.34 -3.01 4.96
N ILE A 8 5.23 -2.33 6.10
CA ILE A 8 4.23 -2.65 7.14
C ILE A 8 2.82 -2.28 6.66
N VAL A 9 2.64 -1.07 6.11
CA VAL A 9 1.34 -0.51 5.69
C VAL A 9 0.80 -1.20 4.44
N PHE A 10 1.66 -1.57 3.49
CA PHE A 10 1.23 -2.25 2.25
C PHE A 10 1.43 -3.77 2.28
N GLY A 11 2.51 -4.26 2.90
CA GLY A 11 2.83 -5.69 2.89
C GLY A 11 1.95 -6.53 3.81
N ILE A 12 1.65 -6.07 5.03
CA ILE A 12 0.81 -6.83 5.97
C ILE A 12 -0.63 -6.98 5.44
N PRO A 13 -1.29 -5.92 4.90
CA PRO A 13 -2.63 -6.04 4.34
C PRO A 13 -2.71 -6.84 3.04
N ILE A 14 -1.58 -7.10 2.36
CA ILE A 14 -1.51 -7.97 1.17
C ILE A 14 -1.28 -9.44 1.59
N LEU A 15 -0.50 -9.68 2.65
CA LEU A 15 -0.20 -11.04 3.13
C LEU A 15 -1.43 -11.74 3.72
N PHE A 16 -2.24 -10.99 4.48
CA PHE A 16 -3.45 -11.51 5.12
C PHE A 16 -4.49 -12.08 4.13
N PRO A 17 -4.84 -11.39 3.04
CA PRO A 17 -5.79 -11.92 2.06
C PRO A 17 -5.24 -13.11 1.25
N ILE A 18 -3.92 -13.20 1.02
CA ILE A 18 -3.31 -14.38 0.36
C ILE A 18 -3.49 -15.63 1.24
N LEU A 19 -3.16 -15.52 2.54
CA LEU A 19 -3.38 -16.59 3.51
C LEU A 19 -4.87 -16.97 3.63
N TYR A 20 -5.76 -15.98 3.50
CA TYR A 20 -7.20 -16.21 3.56
C TYR A 20 -7.73 -16.96 2.31
N VAL A 21 -7.24 -16.64 1.12
CA VAL A 21 -7.61 -17.33 -0.14
C VAL A 21 -7.12 -18.77 -0.14
N ILE A 22 -5.88 -19.02 0.30
CA ILE A 22 -5.30 -20.38 0.35
C ILE A 22 -6.08 -21.29 1.31
N LYS A 23 -6.57 -20.72 2.43
CA LYS A 23 -7.30 -21.49 3.45
C LYS A 23 -8.75 -21.80 3.06
N LYS A 24 -9.32 -21.12 2.07
CA LYS A 24 -10.74 -21.30 1.69
C LYS A 24 -10.90 -22.15 0.44
N LYS A 25 -11.56 -23.31 0.61
CA LYS A 25 -11.93 -24.21 -0.49
C LYS A 25 -13.18 -23.73 -1.25
N ASP A 26 -14.08 -23.02 -0.57
CA ASP A 26 -15.30 -22.43 -1.15
C ASP A 26 -15.21 -20.91 -1.22
N TRP A 27 -15.20 -20.37 -2.43
CA TRP A 27 -15.09 -18.94 -2.68
C TRP A 27 -16.41 -18.23 -2.37
N ASN A 28 -16.52 -17.68 -1.16
CA ASN A 28 -17.64 -16.82 -0.78
C ASN A 28 -17.45 -15.42 -1.37
N ILE A 29 -18.46 -14.91 -2.08
CA ILE A 29 -18.51 -13.56 -2.69
C ILE A 29 -18.10 -12.45 -1.72
N LYS A 30 -18.48 -12.56 -0.43
CA LYS A 30 -18.06 -11.60 0.62
C LYS A 30 -16.53 -11.53 0.77
N THR A 31 -15.85 -12.65 0.57
CA THR A 31 -14.38 -12.75 0.60
C THR A 31 -13.77 -12.06 -0.61
N ALA A 32 -14.32 -12.33 -1.80
CA ALA A 32 -13.85 -11.71 -3.03
C ALA A 32 -14.00 -10.19 -2.97
N ALA A 33 -15.13 -9.69 -2.46
CA ALA A 33 -15.34 -8.26 -2.26
C ALA A 33 -14.34 -7.65 -1.27
N LEU A 34 -13.99 -8.35 -0.19
CA LEU A 34 -13.00 -7.89 0.78
C LEU A 34 -11.58 -7.88 0.21
N PHE A 35 -11.26 -8.86 -0.64
CA PHE A 35 -9.98 -8.95 -1.36
C PHE A 35 -9.83 -7.78 -2.35
N VAL A 36 -10.85 -7.56 -3.18
CA VAL A 36 -10.89 -6.45 -4.13
C VAL A 36 -10.83 -5.10 -3.41
N GLY A 37 -11.58 -4.93 -2.32
CA GLY A 37 -11.54 -3.72 -1.51
C GLY A 37 -10.17 -3.40 -0.94
N ARG A 38 -9.41 -4.41 -0.49
CA ARG A 38 -8.03 -4.26 0.00
C ARG A 38 -7.06 -3.82 -1.11
N ILE A 39 -7.18 -4.40 -2.30
CA ILE A 39 -6.37 -4.00 -3.47
C ILE A 39 -6.67 -2.55 -3.85
N LEU A 40 -7.95 -2.18 -3.91
CA LEU A 40 -8.37 -0.83 -4.24
C LEU A 40 -7.83 0.19 -3.22
N LEU A 41 -7.94 -0.14 -1.92
CA LEU A 41 -7.45 0.72 -0.85
C LEU A 41 -5.93 0.92 -0.93
N SER A 42 -5.17 -0.14 -1.22
CA SER A 42 -3.72 -0.06 -1.44
C SER A 42 -3.38 0.83 -2.63
N ILE A 43 -4.10 0.73 -3.75
CA ILE A 43 -3.85 1.60 -4.92
C ILE A 43 -4.12 3.08 -4.57
N VAL A 44 -5.22 3.37 -3.88
CA VAL A 44 -5.55 4.75 -3.46
C VAL A 44 -4.49 5.30 -2.50
N TYR A 45 -4.07 4.51 -1.51
CA TYR A 45 -3.01 4.91 -0.58
C TYR A 45 -1.66 5.09 -1.27
N PHE A 46 -1.34 4.26 -2.26
CA PHE A 46 -0.11 4.37 -3.05
C PHE A 46 -0.10 5.68 -3.84
N ILE A 47 -1.19 5.99 -4.53
CA ILE A 47 -1.34 7.25 -5.28
C ILE A 47 -1.29 8.45 -4.33
N ASN A 48 -2.01 8.41 -3.20
CA ASN A 48 -1.94 9.48 -2.20
C ASN A 48 -0.53 9.65 -1.63
N GLY A 49 0.20 8.57 -1.40
CA GLY A 49 1.60 8.62 -0.96
C GLY A 49 2.52 9.23 -2.01
N MET A 50 2.30 8.97 -3.30
CA MET A 50 3.05 9.60 -4.40
C MET A 50 2.68 11.08 -4.59
N VAL A 51 1.39 11.42 -4.47
CA VAL A 51 0.86 12.79 -4.62
C VAL A 51 1.30 13.67 -3.45
N LEU A 52 1.17 13.18 -2.22
CA LEU A 52 1.62 13.89 -1.01
C LEU A 52 3.16 13.85 -0.86
N GLY A 53 3.82 12.81 -1.38
CA GLY A 53 5.28 12.67 -1.41
C GLY A 53 6.02 13.62 -2.35
N ARG A 54 5.30 14.43 -3.14
CA ARG A 54 5.86 15.56 -3.92
C ARG A 54 6.24 16.77 -3.06
N THR A 55 5.95 16.78 -1.76
CA THR A 55 6.33 17.86 -0.84
C THR A 55 7.44 17.43 0.13
N PHE A 56 8.44 16.70 -0.36
CA PHE A 56 9.78 16.92 0.18
C PHE A 56 10.45 17.91 -0.75
N PRO A 57 10.58 19.21 -0.37
CA PRO A 57 11.49 20.07 -1.09
C PRO A 57 12.87 19.42 -0.96
N MET A 58 13.38 18.88 -2.07
CA MET A 58 14.81 18.69 -2.21
C MET A 58 15.39 20.08 -1.96
N LYS A 59 16.02 20.25 -0.80
CA LYS A 59 16.77 21.45 -0.47
C LYS A 59 17.85 21.58 -1.54
N LYS A 60 17.60 22.39 -2.57
CA LYS A 60 18.64 22.90 -3.48
C LYS A 60 19.53 23.81 -2.65
N ASN A 61 20.41 23.23 -1.87
CA ASN A 61 21.48 23.98 -1.23
C ASN A 61 22.77 23.67 -1.98
N ASP A 62 23.45 24.76 -2.34
CA ASP A 62 24.88 24.83 -2.62
C ASP A 62 25.31 24.52 -4.06
N LEU A 63 24.77 25.29 -5.02
CA LEU A 63 25.44 25.49 -6.32
C LEU A 63 25.77 26.94 -6.66
N PHE A 64 25.44 27.92 -5.81
CA PHE A 64 25.92 29.30 -5.93
C PHE A 64 25.97 29.98 -4.55
N SER A 65 27.08 29.83 -3.83
CA SER A 65 27.67 30.84 -2.95
C SER A 65 29.10 30.45 -2.60
#